data_AF-A0A1H7PIT2-F1
#
_entry.id   AF-A0A1H7PIT2-F1
#
_cell.length_a   1.000
_cell.length_b   1.000
_cell.length_c   1.000
_cell.angle_alpha   90.00
_cell.angle_beta   90.00
_cell.angle_gamma   90.00
#
_symmetry.space_group_name_H-M   'P 1'
#
loop_
_entity.id
_entity.type
_entity.pdbx_description
1 polymer ?
#
loop_
_entity_poly.entity_id
_entity_poly.type
_entity_poly.pdbx_seq_one_letter_code
_entity_poly.pdbx_strand_id
1 'polypeptide(L)'
;MPAGWAAIAQRAPRYVIFGESHGTEEAPTFFGNVACALAARGKRILVAVEYDSSDDPAFQAAWLLPPQQFGPALLAAGWKGRDDGVASEAMFRLLTRLHALKSHGKKISIVAFNGAKDAAQRERFKSLPGQGGHEAAQAENIRNAAAASRYDYVLVLTGNLHARKNEFGNGARAFKPMALALAPADQIVSLDMKSASGTAWNCQLKAGVKFDDGKPLPSDATECGIHPYTSKVDLRRPPFMSLYPVEGIDRDDAYDGIYWIGAGHGSKPALP
;
A
#
# COMPACT_ATOMS: atom_id res chain seq x y z
N MET A 1 -11.68 -5.99 -16.34
CA MET A 1 -10.29 -6.01 -15.83
C MET A 1 -9.76 -4.62 -16.08
N PRO A 2 -9.07 -3.97 -15.13
CA PRO A 2 -8.45 -2.67 -15.41
C PRO A 2 -7.51 -2.75 -16.63
N ALA A 3 -7.49 -1.68 -17.42
CA ALA A 3 -6.70 -1.60 -18.64
C ALA A 3 -5.20 -1.81 -18.32
N GLY A 4 -4.54 -2.63 -19.15
CA GLY A 4 -3.11 -2.95 -19.04
C GLY A 4 -2.75 -4.15 -18.15
N TRP A 5 -3.69 -4.73 -17.40
CA TRP A 5 -3.43 -5.93 -16.57
C TRP A 5 -2.82 -7.10 -17.36
N ALA A 6 -3.20 -7.27 -18.64
CA ALA A 6 -2.70 -8.37 -19.47
C ALA A 6 -1.16 -8.38 -19.57
N ALA A 7 -0.53 -7.21 -19.72
CA ALA A 7 0.93 -7.09 -19.76
C ALA A 7 1.57 -7.44 -18.41
N ILE A 8 0.93 -7.07 -17.30
CA ILE A 8 1.38 -7.45 -15.95
C ILE A 8 1.33 -8.97 -15.78
N ALA A 9 0.21 -9.59 -16.14
CA ALA A 9 0.01 -11.03 -16.01
C ALA A 9 0.96 -11.85 -16.90
N GLN A 10 1.36 -11.34 -18.07
CA GLN A 10 2.33 -11.99 -18.96
C GLN A 10 3.72 -12.12 -18.32
N ARG A 11 4.08 -11.26 -17.36
CA ARG A 11 5.32 -11.39 -16.58
C ARG A 11 5.26 -12.53 -15.56
N ALA A 12 4.09 -13.16 -15.39
CA ALA A 12 3.82 -14.20 -14.40
C ALA A 12 4.30 -13.84 -12.97
N PRO A 13 4.04 -12.62 -12.46
CA PRO A 13 4.54 -12.24 -11.14
C PRO A 13 3.78 -12.99 -10.05
N ARG A 14 4.49 -13.30 -8.96
CA ARG A 14 3.87 -13.76 -7.72
C ARG A 14 3.29 -12.59 -6.93
N TYR A 15 4.01 -11.48 -6.90
CA TYR A 15 3.66 -10.26 -6.18
C TYR A 15 3.43 -9.12 -7.16
N VAL A 16 2.28 -8.46 -7.04
CA VAL A 16 2.01 -7.19 -7.75
C VAL A 16 1.85 -6.10 -6.71
N ILE A 17 2.80 -5.17 -6.68
CA ILE A 17 2.90 -4.11 -5.69
C ILE A 17 2.42 -2.80 -6.32
N PHE A 18 1.49 -2.15 -5.64
CA PHE A 18 0.97 -0.83 -5.98
C PHE A 18 1.49 0.14 -4.93
N GLY A 19 2.50 0.92 -5.30
CA GLY A 19 2.96 2.04 -4.49
C GLY A 19 1.97 3.19 -4.55
N GLU A 20 1.69 3.91 -3.47
CA GLU A 20 0.81 5.08 -3.45
C GLU A 20 1.37 6.23 -2.60
N SER A 21 0.73 7.40 -2.63
CA SER A 21 1.09 8.55 -1.78
C SER A 21 0.34 8.63 -0.46
N HIS A 22 -0.55 7.66 -0.19
CA HIS A 22 -1.57 7.68 0.85
C HIS A 22 -2.61 8.80 0.71
N GLY A 23 -3.81 8.52 1.24
CA GLY A 23 -4.89 9.49 1.39
C GLY A 23 -5.49 10.03 0.10
N THR A 24 -5.41 9.30 -1.00
CA THR A 24 -6.24 9.56 -2.19
C THR A 24 -7.46 8.65 -2.22
N GLU A 25 -8.53 9.05 -2.88
CA GLU A 25 -9.69 8.19 -3.11
C GLU A 25 -9.41 7.14 -4.19
N GLU A 26 -8.62 7.52 -5.19
CA GLU A 26 -8.48 6.79 -6.43
C GLU A 26 -7.53 5.60 -6.32
N ALA A 27 -6.44 5.70 -5.55
CA ALA A 27 -5.48 4.60 -5.44
C ALA A 27 -6.09 3.34 -4.79
N PRO A 28 -6.76 3.41 -3.62
CA PRO A 28 -7.49 2.27 -3.07
C PRO A 28 -8.61 1.77 -4.00
N THR A 29 -9.28 2.69 -4.71
CA THR A 29 -10.34 2.35 -5.67
C THR A 29 -9.81 1.54 -6.86
N PHE A 30 -8.70 1.99 -7.46
CA PHE A 30 -8.05 1.31 -8.59
C PHE A 30 -7.56 -0.07 -8.17
N PHE A 31 -6.84 -0.14 -7.04
CA PHE A 31 -6.38 -1.40 -6.45
C PHE A 31 -7.55 -2.37 -6.20
N GLY A 32 -8.63 -1.89 -5.57
CA GLY A 32 -9.84 -2.68 -5.34
C GLY A 32 -10.52 -3.18 -6.61
N ASN A 33 -10.45 -2.41 -7.71
CA ASN A 33 -10.96 -2.83 -9.02
C ASN A 33 -10.13 -3.96 -9.63
N VAL A 34 -8.81 -3.98 -9.43
CA VAL A 34 -7.93 -5.11 -9.81
C VAL A 34 -8.31 -6.35 -9.02
N ALA A 35 -8.33 -6.25 -7.69
CA ALA A 35 -8.66 -7.36 -6.80
C ALA A 35 -10.06 -7.94 -7.12
N CYS A 36 -11.07 -7.07 -7.27
CA CYS A 36 -12.42 -7.45 -7.67
C CYS A 36 -12.45 -8.20 -9.01
N ALA A 37 -11.74 -7.69 -10.01
CA ALA A 37 -11.73 -8.28 -11.35
C ALA A 37 -10.99 -9.63 -11.40
N LEU A 38 -9.96 -9.84 -10.57
CA LEU A 38 -9.28 -11.12 -10.41
C LEU A 38 -10.18 -12.14 -9.69
N ALA A 39 -10.76 -11.74 -8.56
CA ALA A 39 -11.70 -12.56 -7.81
C ALA A 39 -12.91 -12.99 -8.65
N ALA A 40 -13.45 -12.08 -9.48
CA ALA A 40 -14.53 -12.39 -10.41
C ALA A 40 -14.16 -13.49 -11.42
N ARG A 41 -12.88 -13.59 -11.81
CA ARG A 41 -12.33 -14.66 -12.67
C ARG A 41 -11.93 -15.93 -11.90
N GLY A 42 -12.33 -16.05 -10.64
CA GLY A 42 -12.08 -17.24 -9.83
C GLY A 42 -10.67 -17.33 -9.24
N LYS A 43 -9.85 -16.27 -9.38
CA LYS A 43 -8.51 -16.21 -8.79
C LYS A 43 -8.59 -16.14 -7.27
N ARG A 44 -7.73 -16.90 -6.60
CA ARG A 44 -7.49 -16.78 -5.16
C ARG A 44 -6.42 -15.73 -4.92
N ILE A 45 -6.77 -14.67 -4.21
CA ILE A 45 -5.87 -13.52 -4.01
C ILE A 45 -5.64 -13.26 -2.53
N LEU A 46 -4.40 -12.88 -2.21
CA LEU A 46 -4.04 -12.27 -0.93
C LEU A 46 -3.93 -10.76 -1.16
N VAL A 47 -4.62 -9.97 -0.34
CA VAL A 47 -4.53 -8.51 -0.34
C VAL A 47 -3.77 -8.06 0.90
N ALA A 48 -2.54 -7.59 0.70
CA ALA A 48 -1.71 -7.02 1.75
C ALA A 48 -1.89 -5.50 1.78
N VAL A 49 -2.26 -4.97 2.95
CA VAL A 49 -2.48 -3.54 3.18
C VAL A 49 -1.57 -3.03 4.29
N GLU A 50 -1.10 -1.79 4.14
CA GLU A 50 -0.11 -1.19 5.03
C GLU A 50 -0.73 -0.68 6.35
N TYR A 51 -1.28 -1.59 7.13
CA TYR A 51 -1.68 -1.38 8.52
C TYR A 51 -0.69 -2.03 9.45
N ASP A 52 -0.61 -1.56 10.70
CA ASP A 52 0.30 -2.12 11.71
C ASP A 52 0.12 -3.65 11.79
N SER A 53 1.23 -4.37 11.64
CA SER A 53 1.21 -5.83 11.70
C SER A 53 0.84 -6.38 13.07
N SER A 54 0.94 -5.58 14.13
CA SER A 54 0.41 -5.94 15.45
C SER A 54 -1.12 -5.91 15.52
N ASP A 55 -1.79 -5.20 14.62
CA ASP A 55 -3.25 -5.21 14.47
C ASP A 55 -3.75 -6.38 13.59
N ASP A 56 -2.86 -7.08 12.87
CA ASP A 56 -3.26 -8.15 11.95
C ASP A 56 -4.12 -9.23 12.62
N PRO A 57 -3.83 -9.73 13.84
CA PRO A 57 -4.73 -10.68 14.52
C PRO A 57 -6.17 -10.17 14.65
N ALA A 58 -6.36 -8.87 14.92
CA ALA A 58 -7.69 -8.26 15.00
C ALA A 58 -8.33 -8.12 13.61
N PHE A 59 -7.53 -7.81 12.57
CA PHE A 59 -8.01 -7.82 11.18
C PHE A 59 -8.46 -9.22 10.75
N GLN A 60 -7.69 -10.26 11.07
CA GLN A 60 -8.05 -11.65 10.77
C GLN A 60 -9.34 -12.06 11.50
N ALA A 61 -9.49 -11.70 12.78
CA ALA A 61 -10.71 -11.95 13.54
C ALA A 61 -11.92 -11.23 12.92
N ALA A 62 -11.77 -9.94 12.55
CA ALA A 62 -12.81 -9.17 11.88
C ALA A 62 -13.19 -9.79 10.52
N TRP A 63 -12.21 -10.26 9.74
CA TRP A 63 -12.43 -10.84 8.40
C TRP A 63 -13.28 -12.12 8.41
N LEU A 64 -13.41 -12.79 9.56
CA LEU A 64 -14.26 -13.97 9.73
C LEU A 64 -15.73 -13.61 10.01
N LEU A 65 -16.02 -12.37 10.41
CA LEU A 65 -17.35 -11.91 10.77
C LEU A 65 -18.29 -11.80 9.55
N PRO A 66 -19.62 -11.77 9.75
CA PRO A 66 -20.55 -11.45 8.68
C PRO A 66 -20.43 -9.97 8.25
N PRO A 67 -20.84 -9.61 7.01
CA PRO A 67 -20.70 -8.25 6.48
C PRO A 67 -21.21 -7.13 7.39
N GLN A 68 -22.29 -7.36 8.12
CA GLN A 68 -22.91 -6.36 9.01
C GLN A 68 -22.04 -6.04 10.24
N GLN A 69 -21.14 -6.95 10.63
CA GLN A 69 -20.26 -6.80 11.80
C GLN A 69 -18.82 -6.47 11.41
N PHE A 70 -18.44 -6.70 10.14
CA PHE A 70 -17.08 -6.45 9.65
C PHE A 70 -16.64 -5.00 9.80
N GLY A 71 -17.46 -4.04 9.33
CA GLY A 71 -17.11 -2.61 9.37
C GLY A 71 -16.78 -2.11 10.77
N PRO A 72 -17.69 -2.27 11.76
CA PRO A 72 -17.42 -1.89 13.15
C PRO A 72 -16.18 -2.57 13.74
N ALA A 73 -15.96 -3.86 13.47
CA ALA A 73 -14.79 -4.58 13.96
C ALA A 73 -13.48 -4.06 13.34
N LEU A 74 -13.49 -3.76 12.04
CA LEU A 74 -12.36 -3.18 11.34
C LEU A 74 -12.00 -1.79 11.88
N LEU A 75 -13.01 -0.95 12.15
CA LEU A 75 -12.82 0.37 12.73
C LEU A 75 -12.18 0.31 14.12
N ALA A 76 -12.61 -0.66 14.94
CA ALA A 76 -12.05 -0.89 16.27
C ALA A 76 -10.61 -1.43 16.24
N ALA A 77 -10.23 -2.16 15.20
CA ALA A 77 -8.91 -2.77 15.07
C ALA A 77 -7.83 -1.77 14.61
N GLY A 78 -8.01 -1.13 13.44
CA GLY A 78 -6.92 -0.41 12.78
C GLY A 78 -7.14 1.09 12.53
N TRP A 79 -8.34 1.61 12.80
CA TRP A 79 -8.67 3.01 12.47
C TRP A 79 -8.68 3.94 13.69
N LYS A 80 -8.99 3.41 14.88
CA LYS A 80 -9.15 4.23 16.08
C LYS A 80 -7.85 4.96 16.43
N GLY A 81 -7.92 6.29 16.51
CA GLY A 81 -6.78 7.13 16.92
C GLY A 81 -5.76 7.41 15.81
N ARG A 82 -6.07 7.06 14.55
CA ARG A 82 -5.26 7.44 13.39
C ARG A 82 -5.88 8.62 12.66
N ASP A 83 -5.06 9.61 12.35
CA ASP A 83 -5.43 10.83 11.63
C ASP A 83 -4.70 10.95 10.27
N ASP A 84 -3.98 9.91 9.85
CA ASP A 84 -3.23 9.87 8.60
C ASP A 84 -4.04 9.31 7.40
N GLY A 85 -3.45 9.39 6.21
CA GLY A 85 -4.07 8.93 4.97
C GLY A 85 -4.23 7.41 4.86
N VAL A 86 -3.55 6.64 5.73
CA VAL A 86 -3.69 5.19 5.81
C VAL A 86 -5.09 4.87 6.32
N ALA A 87 -5.54 5.51 7.40
CA ALA A 87 -6.88 5.37 8.00
C ALA A 87 -8.02 6.02 7.20
N SER A 88 -7.85 6.23 5.90
CA SER A 88 -8.82 6.94 5.06
C SER A 88 -10.15 6.21 4.87
N GLU A 89 -11.21 6.97 4.56
CA GLU A 89 -12.49 6.43 4.11
C GLU A 89 -12.34 5.53 2.87
N ALA A 90 -11.45 5.87 1.94
CA ALA A 90 -11.19 5.08 0.74
C ALA A 90 -10.62 3.69 1.07
N MET A 91 -9.70 3.60 2.03
CA MET A 91 -9.19 2.32 2.54
C MET A 91 -10.28 1.50 3.25
N PHE A 92 -11.13 2.17 4.03
CA PHE A 92 -12.26 1.51 4.70
C PHE A 92 -13.26 0.93 3.68
N ARG A 93 -13.60 1.72 2.64
CA ARG A 93 -14.44 1.29 1.51
C ARG A 93 -13.82 0.12 0.75
N LEU A 94 -12.51 0.15 0.50
CA LEU A 94 -11.76 -0.94 -0.14
C LEU A 94 -11.95 -2.25 0.64
N LEU A 95 -11.61 -2.27 1.92
CA LEU A 95 -11.68 -3.50 2.73
C LEU A 95 -13.12 -3.99 2.89
N THR A 96 -14.08 -3.08 3.09
CA THR A 96 -15.52 -3.43 3.19
C THR A 96 -16.03 -4.08 1.91
N ARG A 97 -15.66 -3.52 0.74
CA ARG A 97 -16.03 -4.08 -0.56
C ARG A 97 -15.40 -5.46 -0.78
N LEU A 98 -14.13 -5.65 -0.43
CA LEU A 98 -13.45 -6.95 -0.56
C LEU A 98 -14.05 -8.00 0.39
N HIS A 99 -14.43 -7.60 1.60
CA HIS A 99 -15.11 -8.47 2.55
C HIS A 99 -16.46 -8.93 2.00
N ALA A 100 -17.26 -8.02 1.45
CA ALA A 100 -18.54 -8.37 0.80
C ALA A 100 -18.33 -9.39 -0.33
N LEU A 101 -17.32 -9.20 -1.19
CA LEU A 101 -16.97 -10.18 -2.23
C LEU A 101 -16.61 -11.55 -1.63
N LYS A 102 -15.82 -11.58 -0.55
CA LYS A 102 -15.50 -12.82 0.18
C LYS A 102 -16.76 -13.51 0.71
N SER A 103 -17.71 -12.77 1.28
CA SER A 103 -19.00 -13.32 1.74
C SER A 103 -19.87 -13.87 0.61
N HIS A 104 -19.68 -13.38 -0.63
CA HIS A 104 -20.28 -13.97 -1.84
C HIS A 104 -19.42 -15.10 -2.46
N GLY A 105 -18.55 -15.73 -1.68
CA GLY A 105 -17.79 -16.92 -2.08
C GLY A 105 -16.52 -16.63 -2.89
N LYS A 106 -16.10 -15.36 -3.02
CA LYS A 106 -14.80 -15.05 -3.62
C LYS A 106 -13.65 -15.45 -2.68
N LYS A 107 -12.56 -15.94 -3.27
CA LYS A 107 -11.38 -16.45 -2.54
C LYS A 107 -10.40 -15.31 -2.25
N ILE A 108 -10.75 -14.45 -1.29
CA ILE A 108 -9.96 -13.27 -0.92
C ILE A 108 -9.53 -13.40 0.55
N SER A 109 -8.22 -13.34 0.78
CA SER A 109 -7.62 -13.19 2.10
C SER A 109 -7.01 -11.80 2.24
N ILE A 110 -6.84 -11.31 3.47
CA ILE A 110 -6.15 -10.05 3.75
C ILE A 110 -4.98 -10.25 4.72
N VAL A 111 -4.04 -9.29 4.75
CA VAL A 111 -3.02 -9.17 5.80
C VAL A 111 -2.66 -7.70 6.03
N ALA A 112 -2.61 -7.28 7.29
CA ALA A 112 -1.96 -6.05 7.73
C ALA A 112 -0.48 -6.35 7.99
N PHE A 113 0.44 -5.62 7.35
CA PHE A 113 1.85 -6.04 7.32
C PHE A 113 2.86 -5.02 7.85
N ASN A 114 2.43 -3.80 8.19
CA ASN A 114 3.32 -2.68 8.43
C ASN A 114 4.19 -2.87 9.70
N GLY A 115 5.49 -2.61 9.60
CA GLY A 115 6.44 -2.74 10.70
C GLY A 115 6.61 -4.14 11.27
N ALA A 116 7.19 -4.21 12.48
CA ALA A 116 7.46 -5.46 13.17
C ALA A 116 6.25 -5.90 14.03
N LYS A 117 5.77 -7.12 13.83
CA LYS A 117 4.59 -7.68 14.50
C LYS A 117 4.80 -7.94 16.00
N ASP A 118 6.06 -8.14 16.41
CA ASP A 118 6.44 -8.44 17.79
C ASP A 118 7.89 -8.01 18.09
N ALA A 119 8.25 -8.08 19.37
CA ALA A 119 9.59 -7.72 19.84
C ALA A 119 10.68 -8.63 19.27
N ALA A 120 10.38 -9.91 19.03
CA ALA A 120 11.35 -10.86 18.50
C ALA A 120 11.72 -10.54 17.06
N GLN A 121 10.74 -10.18 16.21
CA GLN A 121 10.97 -9.74 14.84
C GLN A 121 11.75 -8.42 14.79
N ARG A 122 11.40 -7.46 15.64
CA ARG A 122 12.14 -6.20 15.75
C ARG A 122 13.61 -6.45 16.13
N GLU A 123 13.85 -7.34 17.09
CA GLU A 123 15.20 -7.71 17.51
C GLU A 123 16.00 -8.38 16.38
N ARG A 124 15.38 -9.27 15.59
CA ARG A 124 16.04 -9.93 14.44
C ARG A 124 16.58 -8.94 13.42
N PHE A 125 15.86 -7.84 13.18
CA PHE A 125 16.20 -6.88 12.13
C PHE A 125 16.83 -5.57 12.64
N LYS A 126 17.13 -5.47 13.94
CA LYS A 126 17.64 -4.24 14.57
C LYS A 126 18.96 -3.72 14.00
N SER A 127 19.78 -4.61 13.41
CA SER A 127 21.10 -4.27 12.87
C SER A 127 21.05 -3.71 11.46
N LEU A 128 19.89 -3.73 10.81
CA LEU A 128 19.73 -3.15 9.48
C LEU A 128 19.75 -1.62 9.57
N PRO A 129 20.49 -0.94 8.68
CA PRO A 129 20.60 0.52 8.67
C PRO A 129 19.29 1.20 8.26
N GLY A 130 19.17 2.49 8.60
CA GLY A 130 18.02 3.31 8.23
C GLY A 130 16.67 2.68 8.63
N GLN A 131 15.74 2.63 7.67
CA GLN A 131 14.45 1.95 7.84
C GLN A 131 14.51 0.44 7.55
N GLY A 132 15.69 -0.13 7.28
CA GLY A 132 15.82 -1.50 6.80
C GLY A 132 15.19 -2.55 7.71
N GLY A 133 15.19 -2.33 9.02
CA GLY A 133 14.52 -3.22 9.97
C GLY A 133 13.00 -3.25 9.81
N HIS A 134 12.41 -2.10 9.51
CA HIS A 134 10.98 -1.93 9.25
C HIS A 134 10.60 -2.58 7.90
N GLU A 135 11.35 -2.29 6.84
CA GLU A 135 11.13 -2.84 5.49
C GLU A 135 11.26 -4.37 5.45
N ALA A 136 12.26 -4.92 6.16
CA ALA A 136 12.46 -6.37 6.25
C ALA A 136 11.33 -7.07 7.02
N ALA A 137 10.80 -6.44 8.06
CA ALA A 137 9.66 -6.95 8.80
C ALA A 137 8.38 -6.95 7.95
N GLN A 138 8.11 -5.86 7.21
CA GLN A 138 7.01 -5.77 6.25
C GLN A 138 7.07 -6.91 5.22
N ALA A 139 8.23 -7.10 4.59
CA ALA A 139 8.48 -8.16 3.63
C ALA A 139 8.27 -9.57 4.23
N GLU A 140 8.74 -9.81 5.45
CA GLU A 140 8.56 -11.09 6.15
C GLU A 140 7.08 -11.36 6.47
N ASN A 141 6.33 -10.35 6.92
CA ASN A 141 4.91 -10.47 7.22
C ASN A 141 4.10 -10.86 5.97
N ILE A 142 4.37 -10.20 4.83
CA ILE A 142 3.74 -10.53 3.55
C ILE A 142 4.10 -11.95 3.10
N ARG A 143 5.38 -12.36 3.21
CA ARG A 143 5.80 -13.74 2.85
C ARG A 143 5.10 -14.79 3.69
N ASN A 144 4.99 -14.59 5.00
CA ASN A 144 4.33 -15.52 5.91
C ASN A 144 2.85 -15.68 5.56
N ALA A 145 2.13 -14.58 5.33
CA ALA A 145 0.74 -14.63 4.90
C ALA A 145 0.58 -15.30 3.51
N ALA A 146 1.49 -15.01 2.57
CA ALA A 146 1.49 -15.62 1.24
C ALA A 146 1.80 -17.14 1.27
N ALA A 147 2.47 -17.64 2.31
CA ALA A 147 2.77 -19.06 2.48
C ALA A 147 1.61 -19.85 3.12
N ALA A 148 0.64 -19.18 3.75
CA ALA A 148 -0.49 -19.84 4.42
C ALA A 148 -1.49 -20.51 3.45
N SER A 149 -1.41 -20.21 2.16
CA SER A 149 -2.25 -20.84 1.13
C SER A 149 -1.60 -20.78 -0.24
N ARG A 150 -2.24 -21.40 -1.24
CA ARG A 150 -1.86 -21.26 -2.66
C ARG A 150 -2.66 -20.13 -3.29
N TYR A 151 -2.07 -18.94 -3.31
CA TYR A 151 -2.62 -17.76 -3.99
C TYR A 151 -2.20 -17.73 -5.46
N ASP A 152 -3.11 -17.34 -6.35
CA ASP A 152 -2.78 -17.01 -7.74
C ASP A 152 -1.98 -15.70 -7.82
N TYR A 153 -2.32 -14.73 -6.95
CA TYR A 153 -1.65 -13.43 -6.86
C TYR A 153 -1.60 -12.95 -5.41
N VAL A 154 -0.50 -12.32 -5.03
CA VAL A 154 -0.41 -11.47 -3.84
C VAL A 154 -0.39 -10.02 -4.31
N LEU A 155 -1.44 -9.28 -3.99
CA LEU A 155 -1.56 -7.86 -4.31
C LEU A 155 -1.18 -7.06 -3.06
N VAL A 156 -0.26 -6.12 -3.20
CA VAL A 156 0.22 -5.28 -2.09
C VAL A 156 -0.12 -3.83 -2.38
N LEU A 157 -0.78 -3.14 -1.46
CA LEU A 157 -0.99 -1.69 -1.51
C LEU A 157 -0.17 -1.05 -0.39
N THR A 158 0.74 -0.15 -0.74
CA THR A 158 1.72 0.42 0.18
C THR A 158 2.22 1.78 -0.29
N GLY A 159 2.87 2.55 0.56
CA GLY A 159 3.55 3.79 0.21
C GLY A 159 4.62 3.57 -0.87
N ASN A 160 4.75 4.52 -1.78
CA ASN A 160 5.67 4.46 -2.91
C ASN A 160 7.12 4.11 -2.50
N LEU A 161 7.60 4.65 -1.37
CA LEU A 161 8.92 4.35 -0.84
C LEU A 161 9.16 2.84 -0.65
N HIS A 162 8.20 2.15 -0.01
CA HIS A 162 8.23 0.70 0.25
C HIS A 162 8.15 -0.14 -1.03
N ALA A 163 7.49 0.39 -2.06
CA ALA A 163 7.30 -0.28 -3.35
C ALA A 163 8.53 -0.25 -4.27
N ARG A 164 9.57 0.53 -3.95
CA ARG A 164 10.76 0.68 -4.81
C ARG A 164 11.59 -0.61 -4.93
N LYS A 165 12.13 -0.86 -6.12
CA LYS A 165 13.02 -2.00 -6.46
C LYS A 165 14.51 -1.61 -6.48
N ASN A 166 14.86 -0.44 -5.96
CA ASN A 166 16.24 -0.01 -5.75
C ASN A 166 16.46 0.43 -4.29
N GLU A 167 17.72 0.42 -3.85
CA GLU A 167 18.07 0.93 -2.53
C GLU A 167 17.75 2.43 -2.42
N PHE A 168 17.35 2.85 -1.22
CA PHE A 168 17.05 4.24 -0.91
C PHE A 168 18.03 4.78 0.11
N GLY A 169 18.41 6.05 0.00
CA GLY A 169 19.31 6.73 0.93
C GLY A 169 20.80 6.45 0.68
N ASN A 170 21.64 6.88 1.62
CA ASN A 170 23.09 6.73 1.57
C ASN A 170 23.70 6.50 2.96
N GLY A 171 24.85 5.83 3.02
CA GLY A 171 25.56 5.56 4.28
C GLY A 171 24.67 4.89 5.34
N ALA A 172 24.65 5.44 6.56
CA ALA A 172 23.84 4.93 7.66
C ALA A 172 22.31 5.09 7.45
N ARG A 173 21.89 5.90 6.48
CA ARG A 173 20.48 6.09 6.10
C ARG A 173 20.07 5.21 4.92
N ALA A 174 21.00 4.44 4.34
CA ALA A 174 20.69 3.53 3.25
C ALA A 174 19.85 2.36 3.76
N PHE A 175 18.87 1.93 2.97
CA PHE A 175 18.10 0.71 3.26
C PHE A 175 17.51 0.10 1.98
N LYS A 176 17.12 -1.18 2.09
CA LYS A 176 16.40 -1.92 1.06
C LYS A 176 14.90 -1.78 1.31
N PRO A 177 14.13 -1.16 0.40
CA PRO A 177 12.68 -1.08 0.53
C PRO A 177 12.02 -2.46 0.53
N MET A 178 10.78 -2.53 1.04
CA MET A 178 10.01 -3.75 1.24
C MET A 178 9.94 -4.58 -0.02
N ALA A 179 9.67 -3.97 -1.18
CA ALA A 179 9.61 -4.69 -2.45
C ALA A 179 10.93 -5.41 -2.78
N LEU A 180 12.08 -4.76 -2.55
CA LEU A 180 13.40 -5.37 -2.76
C LEU A 180 13.71 -6.46 -1.73
N ALA A 181 13.21 -6.31 -0.50
CA ALA A 181 13.35 -7.29 0.57
C ALA A 181 12.36 -8.47 0.46
N LEU A 182 11.29 -8.35 -0.33
CA LEU A 182 10.16 -9.29 -0.39
C LEU A 182 10.48 -10.59 -1.12
N ALA A 183 10.97 -10.49 -2.36
CA ALA A 183 11.21 -11.63 -3.23
C ALA A 183 12.21 -11.26 -4.35
N PRO A 184 12.76 -12.26 -5.07
CA PRO A 184 13.56 -12.01 -6.27
C PRO A 184 12.81 -11.16 -7.31
N ALA A 185 13.56 -10.34 -8.05
CA ALA A 185 13.00 -9.29 -8.93
C ALA A 185 12.11 -9.83 -10.06
N ASP A 186 12.30 -11.08 -10.49
CA ASP A 186 11.51 -11.77 -11.50
C ASP A 186 10.14 -12.23 -10.98
N GLN A 187 9.95 -12.29 -9.66
CA GLN A 187 8.67 -12.63 -9.03
C GLN A 187 7.81 -11.39 -8.70
N ILE A 188 8.34 -10.18 -8.92
CA ILE A 188 7.73 -8.92 -8.52
C ILE A 188 7.49 -8.05 -9.75
N VAL A 189 6.25 -7.57 -9.87
CA VAL A 189 5.95 -6.35 -10.62
C VAL A 189 5.58 -5.25 -9.63
N SER A 190 6.34 -4.16 -9.63
CA SER A 190 6.05 -2.97 -8.83
C SER A 190 5.61 -1.80 -9.71
N LEU A 191 4.52 -1.15 -9.34
CA LEU A 191 3.89 -0.06 -10.08
C LEU A 191 3.85 1.20 -9.22
N ASP A 192 4.38 2.29 -9.76
CA ASP A 192 4.31 3.62 -9.16
C ASP A 192 2.94 4.27 -9.43
N MET A 193 2.36 4.91 -8.43
CA MET A 193 1.19 5.76 -8.63
C MET A 193 1.59 7.02 -9.41
N LYS A 194 0.91 7.26 -10.54
CA LYS A 194 0.97 8.55 -11.25
C LYS A 194 -0.42 9.18 -11.31
N SER A 195 -0.45 10.50 -11.22
CA SER A 195 -1.70 11.27 -11.24
C SER A 195 -1.53 12.61 -11.94
N ALA A 196 -2.67 13.17 -12.33
CA ALA A 196 -2.79 14.59 -12.62
C ALA A 196 -2.77 15.36 -11.29
N SER A 197 -2.67 16.70 -11.35
CA SER A 197 -2.80 17.54 -10.16
C SER A 197 -4.10 17.26 -9.40
N GLY A 198 -4.08 17.46 -8.09
CA GLY A 198 -5.21 17.15 -7.23
C GLY A 198 -4.92 17.40 -5.77
N THR A 199 -5.58 16.65 -4.89
CA THR A 199 -5.39 16.69 -3.45
C THR A 199 -5.17 15.30 -2.87
N ALA A 200 -4.52 15.24 -1.72
CA ALA A 200 -4.37 14.04 -0.91
C ALA A 200 -4.54 14.40 0.57
N TRP A 201 -5.07 13.48 1.37
CA TRP A 201 -4.99 13.58 2.83
C TRP A 201 -3.67 13.01 3.33
N ASN A 202 -2.78 13.84 3.83
CA ASN A 202 -1.51 13.36 4.38
C ASN A 202 -1.05 14.23 5.55
N CYS A 203 -0.07 13.72 6.28
CA CYS A 203 0.58 14.43 7.37
C CYS A 203 1.86 15.07 6.84
N GLN A 204 1.91 16.39 6.85
CA GLN A 204 3.08 17.17 6.41
C GLN A 204 3.73 17.85 7.60
N LEU A 205 5.04 18.09 7.49
CA LEU A 205 5.73 18.95 8.43
C LEU A 205 5.16 20.38 8.35
N LYS A 206 4.83 20.96 9.50
CA LYS A 206 4.38 22.35 9.58
C LYS A 206 5.47 23.28 9.05
N ALA A 207 5.06 24.37 8.41
CA ALA A 207 5.99 25.37 7.90
C ALA A 207 6.85 25.96 9.04
N GLY A 208 8.16 26.07 8.82
CA GLY A 208 9.09 26.70 9.76
C GLY A 208 9.56 25.81 10.92
N VAL A 209 9.20 24.53 10.96
CA VAL A 209 9.78 23.58 11.91
C VAL A 209 11.29 23.45 11.64
N LYS A 210 12.10 23.64 12.67
CA LYS A 210 13.55 23.42 12.65
C LYS A 210 13.86 22.04 13.21
N PHE A 211 14.82 21.36 12.60
CA PHE A 211 15.26 20.02 13.02
C PHE A 211 16.67 20.10 13.60
N ASP A 212 16.88 19.39 14.70
CA ASP A 212 18.21 19.05 15.18
C ASP A 212 18.55 17.64 14.70
N ASP A 213 19.69 17.48 14.03
CA ASP A 213 20.15 16.17 13.57
C ASP A 213 20.22 15.18 14.75
N GLY A 214 19.59 14.01 14.59
CA GLY A 214 19.60 12.93 15.57
C GLY A 214 18.58 13.04 16.71
N LYS A 215 17.76 14.10 16.76
CA LYS A 215 16.63 14.18 17.70
C LYS A 215 15.31 13.72 17.04
N PRO A 216 14.39 13.11 17.81
CA PRO A 216 13.04 12.85 17.33
C PRO A 216 12.36 14.16 16.90
N LEU A 217 11.51 14.07 15.88
CA LEU A 217 10.62 15.15 15.52
C LEU A 217 9.71 15.51 16.72
N PRO A 218 9.48 16.80 17.01
CA PRO A 218 8.45 17.19 17.97
C PRO A 218 7.11 16.54 17.63
N SER A 219 6.37 16.08 18.63
CA SER A 219 5.09 15.38 18.42
C SER A 219 4.02 16.24 17.74
N ASP A 220 4.17 17.56 17.76
CA ASP A 220 3.31 18.54 17.13
C ASP A 220 3.92 19.14 15.84
N ALA A 221 5.04 18.60 15.36
CA ALA A 221 5.72 19.09 14.16
C ALA A 221 4.96 18.80 12.86
N THR A 222 4.02 17.86 12.89
CA THR A 222 3.20 17.48 11.75
C THR A 222 1.78 18.02 11.88
N GLU A 223 1.19 18.35 10.75
CA GLU A 223 -0.24 18.57 10.60
C GLU A 223 -0.79 17.60 9.57
N CYS A 224 -1.93 17.00 9.86
CA CYS A 224 -2.63 16.10 8.95
C CYS A 224 -3.86 16.81 8.38
N GLY A 225 -4.03 16.76 7.07
CA GLY A 225 -5.14 17.42 6.41
C GLY A 225 -5.16 17.20 4.91
N ILE A 226 -6.10 17.87 4.23
CA ILE A 226 -6.10 17.93 2.76
C ILE A 226 -4.99 18.87 2.31
N HIS A 227 -4.05 18.32 1.54
CA HIS A 227 -2.99 19.09 0.91
C HIS A 227 -3.08 18.98 -0.62
N PRO A 228 -2.97 20.10 -1.34
CA PRO A 228 -2.88 20.07 -2.79
C PRO A 228 -1.50 19.54 -3.22
N TYR A 229 -1.46 18.86 -4.36
CA TYR A 229 -0.23 18.52 -5.04
C TYR A 229 -0.35 18.85 -6.52
N THR A 230 0.79 19.19 -7.14
CA THR A 230 0.86 19.52 -8.56
C THR A 230 1.63 18.46 -9.31
N SER A 231 1.13 18.09 -10.48
CA SER A 231 1.78 17.20 -11.43
C SER A 231 2.03 17.95 -12.74
N LYS A 232 3.20 17.70 -13.35
CA LYS A 232 3.49 18.20 -14.71
C LYS A 232 2.82 17.34 -15.79
N VAL A 233 2.24 16.22 -15.40
CA VAL A 233 1.62 15.25 -16.31
C VAL A 233 0.11 15.28 -16.10
N ASP A 234 -0.63 15.47 -17.19
CA ASP A 234 -2.05 15.16 -17.29
C ASP A 234 -2.30 14.38 -18.57
N LEU A 235 -2.40 13.05 -18.43
CA LEU A 235 -2.62 12.17 -19.59
C LEU A 235 -4.02 12.32 -20.18
N ARG A 236 -4.97 12.97 -19.49
CA ARG A 236 -6.39 13.08 -19.89
C ARG A 236 -7.03 11.76 -20.30
N ARG A 237 -6.64 10.69 -19.60
CA ARG A 237 -7.08 9.33 -19.84
C ARG A 237 -7.77 8.75 -18.61
N PRO A 238 -8.74 7.83 -18.81
CA PRO A 238 -9.27 7.02 -17.72
C PRO A 238 -8.15 6.24 -17.01
N PRO A 239 -8.35 5.83 -15.74
CA PRO A 239 -7.36 5.07 -15.00
C PRO A 239 -6.90 3.78 -15.71
N PHE A 240 -5.59 3.52 -15.70
CA PHE A 240 -4.98 2.34 -16.32
C PHE A 240 -3.68 1.95 -15.60
N MET A 241 -3.15 0.77 -15.87
CA MET A 241 -1.78 0.41 -15.49
C MET A 241 -0.95 0.06 -16.73
N SER A 242 0.37 0.21 -16.65
CA SER A 242 1.26 -0.19 -17.74
C SER A 242 2.66 -0.43 -17.22
N LEU A 243 3.37 -1.40 -17.81
CA LEU A 243 4.83 -1.47 -17.71
C LEU A 243 5.46 -0.31 -18.51
N TYR A 244 6.66 0.09 -18.16
CA TYR A 244 7.43 1.04 -18.98
C TYR A 244 7.83 0.42 -20.33
N PRO A 245 7.99 1.24 -21.39
CA PRO A 245 7.79 2.69 -21.43
C PRO A 245 6.30 3.10 -21.47
N VAL A 246 5.99 4.31 -21.00
CA VAL A 246 4.65 4.91 -21.06
C VAL A 246 4.77 6.30 -21.67
N GLU A 247 4.02 6.57 -22.74
CA GLU A 247 4.03 7.86 -23.43
C GLU A 247 3.63 9.00 -22.48
N GLY A 248 4.42 10.07 -22.47
CA GLY A 248 4.19 11.24 -21.61
C GLY A 248 4.58 11.07 -20.14
N ILE A 249 5.21 9.95 -19.77
CA ILE A 249 5.69 9.69 -18.41
C ILE A 249 7.16 9.31 -18.46
N ASP A 250 7.98 10.05 -17.72
CA ASP A 250 9.39 9.71 -17.54
C ASP A 250 9.54 8.39 -16.79
N ARG A 251 10.47 7.56 -17.24
CA ARG A 251 10.78 6.28 -16.60
C ARG A 251 11.45 6.51 -15.25
N ASP A 252 10.91 5.88 -14.21
CA ASP A 252 11.57 5.71 -12.90
C ASP A 252 12.05 4.27 -12.77
N ASP A 253 13.37 4.06 -12.76
CA ASP A 253 14.00 2.74 -12.65
C ASP A 253 13.77 2.06 -11.29
N ALA A 254 13.18 2.75 -10.31
CA ALA A 254 12.73 2.13 -9.07
C ALA A 254 11.49 1.25 -9.25
N TYR A 255 10.79 1.30 -10.39
CA TYR A 255 9.55 0.57 -10.64
C TYR A 255 9.55 -0.11 -12.01
N ASP A 256 8.73 -1.14 -12.18
CA ASP A 256 8.56 -1.81 -13.48
C ASP A 256 7.57 -1.06 -14.40
N GLY A 257 6.74 -0.18 -13.82
CA GLY A 257 5.70 0.55 -14.52
C GLY A 257 4.95 1.51 -13.62
N ILE A 258 3.76 1.90 -14.08
CA ILE A 258 2.87 2.81 -13.36
C ILE A 258 1.45 2.27 -13.28
N TYR A 259 0.67 2.83 -12.37
CA TYR A 259 -0.77 2.94 -12.54
C TYR A 259 -1.21 4.39 -12.44
N TRP A 260 -1.92 4.83 -13.47
CA TRP A 260 -2.46 6.16 -13.61
C TRP A 260 -3.85 6.22 -12.95
N ILE A 261 -4.03 7.17 -12.04
CA ILE A 261 -5.29 7.33 -11.30
C ILE A 261 -6.16 8.51 -11.78
N GLY A 262 -5.68 9.33 -12.71
CA GLY A 262 -6.34 10.58 -13.08
C GLY A 262 -6.03 11.70 -12.08
N ALA A 263 -6.94 12.66 -11.90
CA ALA A 263 -6.83 13.67 -10.85
C ALA A 263 -7.11 13.02 -9.49
N GLY A 264 -6.27 13.28 -8.49
CA GLY A 264 -6.47 12.73 -7.15
C GLY A 264 -7.37 13.59 -6.28
N HIS A 265 -8.17 12.95 -5.44
CA HIS A 265 -8.99 13.60 -4.42
C HIS A 265 -8.61 13.09 -3.03
N GLY A 266 -8.44 14.01 -2.09
CA GLY A 266 -8.07 13.70 -0.72
C GLY A 266 -9.16 12.91 0.01
N SER A 267 -8.79 11.71 0.50
CA SER A 267 -9.67 10.89 1.34
C SER A 267 -9.28 11.06 2.80
N LYS A 268 -10.10 11.78 3.56
CA LYS A 268 -9.94 11.96 5.02
C LYS A 268 -10.07 10.63 5.80
N PRO A 269 -9.62 10.58 7.07
CA PRO A 269 -9.82 9.45 7.97
C PRO A 269 -11.30 9.07 8.12
N ALA A 270 -11.57 7.76 8.21
CA ALA A 270 -12.95 7.27 8.38
C ALA A 270 -13.51 7.48 9.79
N LEU A 271 -12.61 7.63 10.78
CA LEU A 271 -12.94 8.10 12.12
C LEU A 271 -12.26 9.47 12.30
N PRO A 272 -13.01 10.52 12.64
CA PRO A 272 -12.44 11.82 13.00
C PRO A 272 -11.75 11.79 14.37
#